data_AF-A0A815YPT0-F1
#
_entry.id   AF-A0A815YPT0-F1
#
_cell.length_a   1.000
_cell.length_b   1.000
_cell.length_c   1.000
_cell.angle_alpha   90.00
_cell.angle_beta   90.00
_cell.angle_gamma   90.00
#
_symmetry.space_group_name_H-M   'P 1'
#
loop_
_entity.id
_entity.type
_entity.pdbx_description
1 polymer ?
#
loop_
_entity_poly.entity_id
_entity_poly.type
_entity_poly.pdbx_seq_one_letter_code
_entity_poly.pdbx_strand_id
1 'polypeptide(L)'
;MDTFPNTQHSGCFFHYTQCLYRRIQALGLSTFYNNDEEMRSLCRHLMALLLLPVEDVQRAFETLSEEVPVELQPLFEYFEDWWMKKVPFHLWNVSNLKVKITNNVEYEA
;
A
#
# COMPACT_ATOMS: atom_id res chain seq x y z
N MET A 1 -7.27 -20.39 -23.20
CA MET A 1 -6.69 -19.30 -22.39
C MET A 1 -7.77 -18.24 -22.33
N ASP A 2 -8.64 -18.36 -21.34
CA ASP A 2 -9.88 -17.59 -21.30
C ASP A 2 -9.55 -16.16 -20.90
N THR A 3 -9.54 -15.28 -21.89
CA THR A 3 -9.42 -13.84 -21.68
C THR A 3 -10.80 -13.28 -21.37
N PHE A 4 -10.94 -12.55 -20.26
CA PHE A 4 -12.14 -11.80 -19.90
C PHE A 4 -11.95 -10.34 -20.37
N PRO A 5 -12.35 -10.00 -21.61
CA PRO A 5 -11.97 -8.73 -22.25
C PRO A 5 -12.55 -7.48 -21.57
N ASN A 6 -13.53 -7.65 -20.67
CA ASN A 6 -14.20 -6.55 -19.97
C ASN A 6 -13.85 -6.47 -18.47
N THR A 7 -12.92 -7.30 -17.99
CA THR A 7 -12.49 -7.23 -16.59
C THR A 7 -11.47 -6.10 -16.43
N GLN A 8 -11.86 -5.02 -15.77
CA GLN A 8 -10.91 -4.04 -15.27
C GLN A 8 -10.10 -4.66 -14.12
N HIS A 9 -8.81 -4.84 -14.34
CA HIS A 9 -7.87 -5.15 -13.26
C HIS A 9 -7.70 -3.91 -12.39
N SER A 10 -8.54 -3.77 -11.37
CA SER A 10 -8.41 -2.73 -10.37
C SER A 10 -7.56 -3.20 -9.19
N GLY A 11 -6.81 -2.29 -8.58
CA GLY A 11 -6.13 -2.55 -7.33
C GLY A 11 -7.10 -3.05 -6.25
N CYS A 12 -6.65 -3.97 -5.42
CA CYS A 12 -7.38 -4.46 -4.26
C CYS A 12 -6.62 -4.04 -3.01
N PHE A 13 -7.31 -3.37 -2.09
CA PHE A 13 -6.72 -2.93 -0.81
C PHE A 13 -6.05 -4.08 -0.05
N PHE A 14 -6.69 -5.25 -0.01
CA PHE A 14 -6.13 -6.43 0.65
C PHE A 14 -4.79 -6.86 0.05
N HIS A 15 -4.72 -7.05 -1.28
CA HIS A 15 -3.48 -7.46 -1.93
C HIS A 15 -2.37 -6.40 -1.84
N TYR A 16 -2.73 -5.13 -1.97
CA TYR A 16 -1.79 -4.01 -1.83
C TYR A 16 -1.17 -3.97 -0.42
N THR A 17 -2.01 -4.00 0.62
CA THR A 17 -1.54 -4.01 2.01
C THR A 17 -0.76 -5.27 2.34
N GLN A 18 -1.15 -6.43 1.80
CA GLN A 18 -0.41 -7.68 1.95
C GLN A 18 0.99 -7.60 1.30
N CYS A 19 1.12 -6.99 0.12
CA CYS A 19 2.41 -6.77 -0.52
C CYS A 19 3.34 -5.90 0.35
N LEU A 20 2.81 -4.82 0.94
CA LEU A 20 3.58 -3.97 1.85
C LEU A 20 3.95 -4.71 3.14
N TYR A 21 3.03 -5.47 3.72
CA TYR A 21 3.32 -6.27 4.90
C TYR A 21 4.40 -7.33 4.65
N ARG A 22 4.37 -8.02 3.50
CA ARG A 22 5.44 -8.95 3.10
C ARG A 22 6.79 -8.23 2.94
N ARG A 23 6.78 -6.99 2.46
CA ARG A 23 8.02 -6.18 2.38
C ARG A 23 8.53 -5.82 3.77
N ILE A 24 7.65 -5.41 4.70
CA ILE A 24 7.99 -5.15 6.10
C ILE A 24 8.66 -6.39 6.73
N GLN A 25 8.10 -7.58 6.47
CA GLN A 25 8.70 -8.85 6.92
C GLN A 25 10.07 -9.10 6.30
N ALA A 26 10.21 -8.93 4.98
CA ALA A 26 11.46 -9.14 4.27
C ALA A 26 12.59 -8.19 4.71
N LEU A 27 12.24 -7.00 5.19
CA LEU A 27 13.19 -6.02 5.74
C LEU A 27 13.54 -6.29 7.21
N GLY A 28 12.98 -7.33 7.85
CA GLY A 28 13.19 -7.62 9.26
C GLY A 28 12.46 -6.65 10.21
N LEU A 29 11.53 -5.85 9.70
CA LEU A 29 10.83 -4.81 10.45
C LEU A 29 9.61 -5.32 11.23
N SER A 30 9.32 -6.63 11.19
CA SER A 30 8.14 -7.21 11.85
C SER A 30 8.11 -6.98 13.36
N THR A 31 9.25 -7.07 14.03
CA THR A 31 9.34 -6.85 15.48
C THR A 31 9.03 -5.39 15.82
N PHE A 32 9.54 -4.44 15.03
CA PHE A 32 9.24 -3.02 15.18
C PHE A 32 7.76 -2.74 14.90
N TYR A 33 7.24 -3.21 13.76
CA TYR A 33 5.84 -3.08 13.41
C TYR A 33 4.91 -3.63 14.51
N ASN A 34 5.28 -4.72 15.19
CA ASN A 34 4.43 -5.34 16.21
C ASN A 34 4.57 -4.70 17.60
N ASN A 35 5.68 -4.04 17.93
CA ASN A 35 5.94 -3.56 19.29
C ASN A 35 6.00 -2.03 19.41
N ASP A 36 6.14 -1.32 18.30
CA ASP A 36 6.22 0.14 18.25
C ASP A 36 4.96 0.71 17.58
N GLU A 37 4.16 1.47 18.33
CA GLU A 37 2.90 2.02 17.86
C GLU A 37 3.09 3.10 16.80
N GLU A 38 4.11 3.93 16.94
CA GLU A 38 4.43 5.04 16.05
C GLU A 38 4.88 4.51 14.69
N MET A 39 5.81 3.56 14.68
CA MET A 39 6.26 2.89 13.46
C MET A 39 5.13 2.13 12.77
N ARG A 40 4.27 1.44 13.55
CA ARG A 40 3.08 0.77 13.00
C ARG A 40 2.13 1.78 12.38
N SER A 41 2.00 2.98 12.97
CA SER A 41 1.17 4.06 12.45
C SER A 41 1.69 4.55 11.09
N LEU A 42 2.98 4.83 10.97
CA LEU A 42 3.61 5.23 9.70
C LEU A 42 3.42 4.18 8.60
N CYS A 43 3.61 2.89 8.93
CA CYS A 43 3.35 1.80 7.99
C CYS A 43 1.87 1.76 7.56
N ARG A 44 0.93 2.02 8.47
CA ARG A 44 -0.51 2.10 8.15
C ARG A 44 -0.84 3.32 7.29
N HIS A 45 -0.21 4.48 7.53
CA HIS A 45 -0.39 5.66 6.67
C HIS A 45 0.09 5.39 5.24
N LEU A 46 1.24 4.74 5.09
CA LEU A 46 1.73 4.28 3.79
C LEU A 46 0.74 3.29 3.11
N MET A 47 0.19 2.37 3.91
CA MET A 47 -0.87 1.45 3.47
C MET A 47 -2.20 2.14 3.16
N ALA A 48 -2.43 3.38 3.61
CA ALA A 48 -3.66 4.13 3.35
C ALA A 48 -3.57 5.01 2.08
N LEU A 49 -2.36 5.22 1.53
CA LEU A 49 -2.15 6.08 0.36
C LEU A 49 -3.01 5.69 -0.85
N LEU A 50 -3.31 4.40 -1.04
CA LEU A 50 -4.17 3.98 -2.15
C LEU A 50 -5.61 4.51 -2.08
N LEU A 51 -6.04 4.99 -0.91
CA LEU A 51 -7.39 5.52 -0.68
C LEU A 51 -7.50 7.01 -1.03
N LEU A 52 -6.36 7.70 -1.18
CA LEU A 52 -6.32 9.12 -1.49
C LEU A 52 -6.53 9.36 -2.99
N PRO A 53 -7.17 10.49 -3.37
CA PRO A 53 -7.17 10.96 -4.75
C PRO A 53 -5.74 10.95 -5.30
N VAL A 54 -5.57 10.53 -6.56
CA VAL A 54 -4.22 10.32 -7.15
C VAL A 54 -3.38 11.60 -7.09
N GLU A 55 -4.03 12.75 -7.25
CA GLU A 55 -3.45 14.08 -7.12
C GLU A 55 -2.86 14.39 -5.74
N ASP A 56 -3.38 13.76 -4.68
CA ASP A 56 -2.96 13.97 -3.29
C ASP A 56 -1.90 12.95 -2.83
N VAL A 57 -1.77 11.81 -3.52
CA VAL A 57 -0.87 10.72 -3.10
C VAL A 57 0.58 11.18 -3.01
N GLN A 58 1.07 11.91 -4.01
CA GLN A 58 2.45 12.39 -4.05
C GLN A 58 2.75 13.29 -2.84
N ARG A 59 1.89 14.29 -2.60
CA ARG A 59 2.04 15.21 -1.48
C ARG A 59 1.98 14.50 -0.14
N ALA A 60 1.03 13.57 0.03
CA ALA A 60 0.90 12.81 1.26
C ALA A 60 2.13 11.91 1.51
N PHE A 61 2.68 11.29 0.48
CA PHE A 61 3.89 10.49 0.58
C PHE A 61 5.12 11.35 0.97
N GLU A 62 5.27 12.53 0.37
CA GLU A 62 6.34 13.49 0.72
C GLU A 62 6.25 13.90 2.20
N THR A 63 5.07 14.28 2.68
CA THR A 63 4.85 14.62 4.10
C THR A 63 5.22 13.46 5.03
N LEU A 64 4.81 12.23 4.71
CA LEU A 64 5.19 11.06 5.52
C LEU A 64 6.69 10.78 5.50
N SER A 65 7.38 11.15 4.41
CA SER A 65 8.82 10.92 4.24
C SER A 65 9.66 11.91 5.04
N GLU A 66 9.15 13.08 5.39
CA GLU A 66 9.85 14.07 6.22
C GLU A 66 10.00 13.60 7.68
N GLU A 67 9.03 12.83 8.17
CA GLU A 67 8.97 12.35 9.56
C GLU A 67 9.45 10.89 9.71
N VAL A 68 9.98 10.28 8.65
CA VAL A 68 10.30 8.84 8.65
C VAL A 68 11.55 8.52 9.52
N PRO A 69 11.45 7.60 10.49
CA PRO A 69 12.63 7.09 11.21
C PRO A 69 13.60 6.36 10.28
N VAL A 70 14.88 6.35 10.63
CA VAL A 70 15.94 5.70 9.83
C VAL A 70 15.66 4.21 9.60
N GLU A 71 15.02 3.55 10.56
CA GLU A 71 14.64 2.15 10.50
C GLU A 71 13.60 1.87 9.41
N LEU A 72 12.75 2.84 9.07
CA LEU A 72 11.71 2.71 8.05
C LEU A 72 12.14 3.24 6.68
N GLN A 73 13.29 3.91 6.56
CA GLN A 73 13.79 4.42 5.27
C GLN A 73 13.80 3.35 4.16
N PRO A 74 14.29 2.12 4.37
CA PRO A 74 14.30 1.10 3.32
C PRO A 74 12.90 0.73 2.80
N LEU A 75 11.87 0.87 3.64
CA LEU A 75 10.48 0.64 3.24
C LEU A 75 9.96 1.79 2.38
N PHE A 76 10.28 3.03 2.74
CA PHE A 76 9.87 4.23 2.01
C PHE A 76 10.57 4.34 0.66
N GLU A 77 11.87 4.06 0.60
CA GLU A 77 12.63 3.98 -0.66
C GLU A 77 12.03 2.93 -1.59
N TYR A 78 11.74 1.73 -1.08
CA TYR A 78 11.05 0.70 -1.86
C TYR A 78 9.68 1.19 -2.35
N PHE A 79 8.93 1.88 -1.50
CA PHE A 79 7.61 2.37 -1.86
C PHE A 79 7.68 3.38 -3.01
N GLU A 80 8.57 4.36 -2.89
CA GLU A 80 8.79 5.36 -3.92
C GLU A 80 9.25 4.71 -5.24
N ASP A 81 10.26 3.85 -5.18
CA ASP A 81 10.85 3.26 -6.37
C ASP A 81 9.95 2.26 -7.10
N TRP A 82 9.07 1.58 -6.36
CA TRP A 82 8.16 0.60 -6.93
C TRP A 82 6.78 1.20 -7.18
N TRP A 83 6.07 1.60 -6.14
CA TRP A 83 4.66 1.98 -6.22
C TRP A 83 4.45 3.37 -6.81
N MET A 84 5.33 4.33 -6.51
CA MET A 84 5.20 5.70 -7.04
C MET A 84 5.77 5.82 -8.46
N LYS A 85 6.92 5.19 -8.74
CA LYS A 85 7.63 5.36 -10.02
C LYS A 85 7.33 4.29 -11.07
N LYS A 86 7.13 3.02 -10.69
CA LYS A 86 7.06 1.89 -11.64
C LYS A 86 5.66 1.35 -11.86
N VAL A 87 4.83 1.27 -10.82
CA VAL A 87 3.46 0.72 -10.92
C VAL A 87 2.47 1.84 -11.25
N PRO A 88 1.75 1.77 -12.38
CA PRO A 88 0.71 2.75 -12.70
C PRO A 88 -0.35 2.86 -11.61
N PHE A 89 -0.72 4.10 -11.21
CA PHE A 89 -1.69 4.36 -10.14
C PHE A 89 -3.01 3.60 -10.28
N HIS A 90 -3.55 3.46 -11.50
CA HIS A 90 -4.82 2.76 -11.72
C HIS A 90 -4.81 1.27 -11.32
N LEU A 91 -3.63 0.65 -11.17
CA LEU A 91 -3.48 -0.75 -10.76
C LEU A 91 -3.48 -0.95 -9.24
N TRP A 92 -3.32 0.11 -8.45
CA TRP A 92 -3.17 -0.01 -7.00
C TRP A 92 -3.94 1.03 -6.20
N ASN A 93 -4.13 2.23 -6.74
CA ASN A 93 -4.99 3.27 -6.17
C ASN A 93 -6.47 2.94 -6.41
N VAL A 94 -7.26 2.98 -5.34
CA VAL A 94 -8.68 2.62 -5.34
C VAL A 94 -9.58 3.79 -4.95
N SER A 95 -9.05 5.00 -4.86
CA SER A 95 -9.80 6.18 -4.40
C SER A 95 -11.03 6.48 -5.27
N ASN A 96 -10.93 6.17 -6.56
CA ASN A 96 -11.98 6.31 -7.56
C ASN A 96 -12.95 5.11 -7.64
N LEU A 97 -12.68 4.01 -6.93
CA LEU A 97 -13.56 2.84 -6.93
C LEU A 97 -14.73 3.07 -5.96
N LYS A 98 -15.94 2.74 -6.41
CA LYS A 98 -17.16 2.79 -5.57
C LYS A 98 -17.10 1.79 -4.39
N VAL A 99 -16.37 0.68 -4.55
CA VAL A 99 -16.08 -0.29 -3.48
C VAL A 99 -14.59 -0.23 -3.19
N LYS A 100 -14.21 0.44 -2.09
CA LYS A 100 -12.81 0.70 -1.70
C LYS A 100 -12.18 -0.43 -0.89
N ILE A 101 -13.01 -1.32 -0.33
CA ILE A 101 -12.64 -2.39 0.59
C ILE A 101 -13.32 -3.68 0.14
N THR A 102 -12.71 -4.44 -0.76
CA THR A 102 -13.22 -5.77 -1.12
C THR A 102 -12.83 -6.78 -0.04
N ASN A 103 -13.54 -6.78 1.09
CA ASN A 103 -13.59 -7.92 2.00
C ASN A 103 -14.52 -9.02 1.45
N ASN A 104 -14.36 -9.46 0.19
CA ASN A 104 -15.33 -10.38 -0.43
C ASN A 104 -14.83 -11.79 -0.75
N VAL A 105 -13.76 -12.33 -0.16
CA VAL A 105 -13.47 -13.78 -0.23
C VAL A 105 -12.62 -14.27 0.96
N GLU A 106 -13.13 -14.25 2.19
CA GLU A 106 -12.60 -15.12 3.30
C GLU A 106 -13.71 -15.62 4.24
N TYR A 107 -14.93 -15.80 3.73
CA TYR A 107 -15.94 -16.63 4.41
C TYR A 107 -16.62 -17.53 3.38
N GLU A 108 -15.96 -18.64 3.07
CA GLU A 108 -16.63 -19.91 2.79
C GLU A 108 -15.61 -21.00 3.12
N ALA A 109 -15.86 -21.66 4.25
CA ALA A 109 -15.23 -22.89 4.68
C ALA A 109 -15.94 -24.08 4.01
#